data_AF-A0A8T4J686-F1
#
_entry.id   AF-A0A8T4J686-F1
#
_cell.length_a   1.000
_cell.length_b   1.000
_cell.length_c   1.000
_cell.angle_alpha   90.00
_cell.angle_beta   90.00
_cell.angle_gamma   90.00
#
_symmetry.space_group_name_H-M   'P 1'
#
loop_
_entity.id
_entity.type
_entity.pdbx_description
1 polymer ?
#
loop_
_entity_poly.entity_id
_entity_poly.type
_entity_poly.pdbx_seq_one_letter_code
_entity_poly.pdbx_strand_id
1 'polypeptide(L)'
;QAPDGVRLGNTAGTIAPLVDTRAWGGYVVAPGSVLPCGGYEAVGGAVPLPVPAWLLSILRPAPKPVQAPTVAVAGQSRRYADVALTNEARNVATAADGTRNATLL
;
A
#
# COMPACT_ATOMS: atom_id res chain seq x y z
N GLN A 1 6.45 15.02 -5.34
CA GLN A 1 7.21 13.75 -5.29
C GLN A 1 7.76 13.57 -3.87
N ALA A 2 8.10 12.33 -3.47
CA ALA A 2 8.75 12.10 -2.18
C ALA A 2 10.14 12.75 -2.17
N PRO A 3 10.60 13.31 -1.02
CA PRO A 3 11.95 13.86 -0.90
C PRO A 3 13.03 12.79 -1.11
N ASP A 4 14.17 13.19 -1.67
CA ASP A 4 15.32 12.29 -1.88
C ASP A 4 15.76 11.63 -0.57
N GLY A 5 16.17 10.36 -0.67
CA GLY A 5 16.64 9.57 0.48
C GLY A 5 15.56 9.10 1.45
N VAL A 6 14.28 9.45 1.25
CA VAL A 6 13.18 8.99 2.09
C VAL A 6 12.32 7.97 1.37
N ARG A 7 12.31 6.73 1.86
CA ARG A 7 11.43 5.68 1.34
C ARG A 7 10.07 5.70 2.05
N LEU A 8 9.09 6.36 1.45
CA LEU A 8 7.70 6.33 1.90
C LEU A 8 6.96 5.15 1.28
N GLY A 9 6.23 4.40 2.12
CA GLY A 9 5.30 3.36 1.69
C GLY A 9 3.88 3.88 1.54
N ASN A 10 2.95 2.99 1.17
CA ASN A 10 1.53 3.32 1.16
C ASN A 10 1.00 3.35 2.60
N THR A 11 0.08 4.27 2.88
CA THR A 11 -0.63 4.32 4.16
C THR A 11 -2.14 4.41 3.94
N ALA A 12 -2.92 3.96 4.92
CA ALA A 12 -4.36 4.09 4.92
C ALA A 12 -4.82 4.78 6.21
N GLY A 13 -5.61 5.85 6.08
CA GLY A 13 -6.19 6.58 7.22
C GLY A 13 -5.20 7.22 8.21
N THR A 14 -3.91 7.33 7.89
CA THR A 14 -2.88 7.82 8.83
C THR A 14 -2.91 9.34 8.99
N ILE A 15 -3.27 10.07 7.93
CA ILE A 15 -3.39 11.54 7.99
C ILE A 15 -4.73 11.93 8.63
N ALA A 16 -5.81 11.31 8.16
CA ALA A 16 -7.17 11.50 8.62
C ALA A 16 -8.04 10.32 8.16
N PRO A 17 -9.24 10.11 8.73
CA PRO A 17 -10.20 9.15 8.21
C PRO A 17 -10.44 9.37 6.71
N LEU A 18 -10.46 8.27 5.95
CA LEU A 18 -10.68 8.26 4.49
C LEU A 18 -9.58 8.96 3.66
N VAL A 19 -8.43 9.27 4.27
CA VAL A 19 -7.27 9.83 3.58
C VAL A 19 -6.12 8.81 3.55
N ASP A 20 -5.84 8.30 2.36
CA ASP A 20 -4.77 7.36 2.09
C ASP A 20 -3.59 8.06 1.40
N THR A 21 -2.40 7.47 1.51
CA THR A 21 -1.23 7.89 0.71
C THR A 21 -0.71 6.75 -0.15
N ARG A 22 -0.33 7.08 -1.40
CA ARG A 22 0.27 6.15 -2.36
C ARG A 22 1.68 6.62 -2.70
N ALA A 23 2.65 5.75 -2.50
CA ALA A 23 4.07 6.00 -2.72
C ALA A 23 4.74 4.75 -3.30
N TRP A 24 5.94 4.39 -2.83
CA TRP A 24 6.67 3.24 -3.36
C TRP A 24 5.85 1.95 -3.25
N GLY A 25 5.70 1.25 -4.38
CA GLY A 25 4.90 0.02 -4.47
C GLY A 25 3.39 0.25 -4.52
N GLY A 26 2.93 1.50 -4.55
CA GLY A 26 1.54 1.87 -4.79
C GLY A 26 1.30 2.37 -6.21
N TYR A 27 0.01 2.49 -6.56
CA TYR A 27 -0.44 3.10 -7.80
C TYR A 27 -1.73 3.88 -7.55
N VAL A 28 -2.08 4.73 -8.50
CA VAL A 28 -3.36 5.43 -8.60
C VAL A 28 -3.89 5.30 -10.03
N VAL A 29 -5.21 5.39 -10.21
CA VAL A 29 -5.80 5.48 -11.54
C VAL A 29 -5.51 6.87 -12.10
N ALA A 30 -4.82 6.92 -13.23
CA ALA A 30 -4.34 8.18 -13.80
C ALA A 30 -5.48 8.96 -14.50
N PRO A 31 -5.38 10.30 -14.57
CA PRO A 31 -6.23 11.10 -15.45
C PRO A 31 -6.27 10.56 -16.88
N GLY A 32 -7.46 10.55 -17.50
CA GLY A 32 -7.73 9.96 -18.81
C GLY A 32 -8.18 8.50 -18.77
N SER A 33 -8.13 7.84 -17.61
CA SER A 33 -8.71 6.51 -17.43
C SER A 33 -10.24 6.60 -17.40
N VAL A 34 -10.93 5.67 -18.08
CA VAL A 34 -12.40 5.63 -18.18
C VAL A 34 -12.93 4.36 -17.51
N LEU A 35 -13.94 4.51 -16.65
CA LEU A 35 -14.67 3.43 -15.98
C LEU A 35 -16.17 3.53 -16.31
N PRO A 36 -16.97 2.48 -16.08
CA PRO A 36 -18.42 2.52 -16.33
C PRO A 36 -19.16 3.65 -15.59
N CYS A 37 -18.62 4.11 -14.45
CA CYS A 37 -19.19 5.19 -13.66
C CYS A 37 -18.67 6.59 -14.01
N GLY A 38 -17.70 6.71 -14.94
CA GLY A 38 -17.11 7.98 -15.33
C GLY A 38 -15.60 7.93 -15.56
N GLY A 39 -15.02 9.07 -15.93
CA GLY A 39 -13.58 9.24 -16.13
C GLY A 39 -12.87 9.77 -14.89
N TYR A 40 -11.60 9.40 -14.74
CA TYR A 40 -10.68 10.12 -13.86
C TYR A 40 -10.14 11.34 -14.61
N GLU A 41 -10.35 12.53 -14.07
CA GLU A 41 -9.94 13.79 -14.69
C GLU A 41 -8.95 14.53 -13.79
N ALA A 42 -8.01 15.26 -14.40
CA ALA A 42 -7.12 16.14 -13.67
C ALA A 42 -7.86 17.43 -13.32
N VAL A 43 -7.91 17.78 -12.04
CA VAL A 43 -8.46 19.06 -11.59
C VAL A 43 -7.30 20.02 -11.31
N GLY A 44 -7.19 21.08 -12.11
CA GLY A 44 -6.15 22.11 -12.01
C GLY A 44 -4.82 21.76 -12.68
N GLY A 45 -3.94 22.76 -12.81
CA GLY A 45 -2.57 22.58 -13.30
C GLY A 45 -1.62 22.28 -12.14
N ALA A 46 -1.27 21.01 -11.95
CA ALA A 46 -0.44 20.62 -10.81
C ALA A 46 1.06 20.79 -11.12
N VAL A 47 1.71 21.71 -10.41
CA VAL A 47 3.16 21.63 -10.15
C VAL A 47 3.30 20.95 -8.78
N PRO A 48 3.89 19.74 -8.68
CA PRO A 48 4.07 19.08 -7.40
C PRO A 48 4.87 19.99 -6.44
N LEU A 49 4.25 20.42 -5.35
CA LEU A 49 4.96 21.17 -4.31
C LEU A 49 5.76 20.23 -3.40
N PRO A 50 6.83 20.73 -2.75
CA PRO A 50 7.52 19.99 -1.71
C PRO A 50 6.56 19.56 -0.60
N VAL A 51 6.73 18.35 -0.09
CA VAL A 51 5.93 17.82 1.01
C VAL A 51 6.26 18.60 2.30
N PRO A 52 5.27 19.22 2.99
CA PRO A 52 5.52 19.92 4.24
C PRO A 52 6.12 19.01 5.32
N ALA A 53 7.01 19.55 6.16
CA ALA A 53 7.71 18.79 7.19
C ALA A 53 6.78 18.06 8.17
N TRP A 54 5.68 18.71 8.57
CA TRP A 54 4.67 18.12 9.47
C TRP A 54 3.97 16.92 8.85
N LEU A 55 3.75 16.93 7.53
CA LEU A 55 3.14 15.81 6.83
C LEU A 55 4.14 14.68 6.70
N LEU A 56 5.40 15.00 6.41
CA LEU A 56 6.48 14.02 6.35
C LEU A 56 6.68 13.30 7.69
N SER A 57 6.52 13.97 8.84
CA SER A 57 6.61 13.31 10.14
C SER A 57 5.49 12.30 10.40
N ILE A 58 4.31 12.49 9.80
CA ILE A 58 3.20 11.53 9.89
C ILE A 58 3.44 10.33 8.97
N LEU A 59 3.99 10.58 7.77
CA LEU A 59 4.14 9.55 6.73
C LEU A 59 5.37 8.67 6.87
N ARG A 60 6.37 9.09 7.66
CA ARG A 60 7.58 8.30 7.87
C ARG A 60 7.25 7.02 8.64
N PRO A 61 7.58 5.83 8.08
CA PRO A 61 7.41 4.57 8.81
C PRO A 61 8.25 4.58 10.09
N ALA A 62 7.72 4.00 11.16
CA ALA A 62 8.52 3.73 12.35
C ALA A 62 9.71 2.82 11.98
N PRO A 63 10.92 3.03 12.53
CA PRO A 63 12.04 2.12 12.33
C PRO A 63 11.65 0.70 12.70
N LYS A 64 11.81 -0.25 11.78
CA LYS A 64 11.56 -1.66 12.08
C LYS A 64 12.65 -2.13 13.06
N PRO A 65 12.30 -2.76 14.19
CA PRO A 65 13.29 -3.35 15.07
C PRO A 65 14.11 -4.41 14.30
N VAL A 66 15.42 -4.43 14.53
CA VAL A 66 16.32 -5.39 13.89
C VAL A 66 15.95 -6.80 14.39
N GLN A 67 15.46 -7.65 13.49
CA GLN A 67 15.17 -9.04 13.77
C GLN A 67 16.35 -9.91 13.31
N ALA A 68 16.79 -10.84 14.17
CA ALA A 68 17.79 -11.83 13.79
C ALA A 68 17.23 -12.72 12.65
N PRO A 69 18.06 -13.10 11.66
CA PRO A 69 17.60 -13.93 10.56
C PRO A 69 17.15 -15.30 11.06
N THR A 70 15.90 -15.66 10.78
CA THR A 70 15.37 -17.01 11.01
C THR A 70 15.75 -17.93 9.85
N VAL A 71 16.36 -19.08 10.16
CA VAL A 71 16.69 -20.11 9.15
C VAL A 71 15.44 -20.94 8.86
N ALA A 72 14.95 -20.90 7.62
CA ALA A 72 13.83 -21.74 7.19
C ALA A 72 14.32 -23.15 6.81
N VAL A 73 13.62 -24.18 7.29
CA VAL A 73 13.85 -25.57 6.85
C VAL A 73 13.11 -25.80 5.53
N ALA A 74 13.85 -26.05 4.44
CA ALA A 74 13.40 -26.00 3.05
C ALA A 74 12.20 -26.93 2.68
N GLY A 75 11.94 -27.99 3.45
CA GLY A 75 10.80 -28.90 3.21
C GLY A 75 9.48 -28.41 3.81
N GLN A 76 9.53 -27.74 4.96
CA GLN A 76 8.33 -27.18 5.62
C GLN A 76 7.85 -25.92 4.90
N SER A 77 8.77 -25.17 4.29
CA SER A 77 8.46 -23.90 3.64
C SER A 77 7.55 -24.05 2.41
N ARG A 78 7.69 -25.11 1.61
CA ARG A 78 6.88 -25.28 0.39
C ARG A 78 5.42 -25.61 0.69
N ARG A 79 5.16 -26.60 1.55
CA ARG A 79 3.78 -26.93 1.97
C ARG A 79 3.13 -25.76 2.72
N TYR A 80 3.89 -25.08 3.57
CA TYR A 80 3.42 -23.89 4.26
C TYR A 80 3.06 -22.77 3.26
N ALA A 81 3.92 -22.51 2.27
CA ALA A 81 3.68 -21.50 1.24
C ALA A 81 2.43 -21.82 0.39
N ASP A 82 2.25 -23.08 -0.02
CA ASP A 82 1.07 -23.49 -0.80
C ASP A 82 -0.23 -23.30 0.00
N VAL A 83 -0.21 -23.65 1.30
CA VAL A 83 -1.35 -23.46 2.20
C VAL A 83 -1.61 -21.96 2.45
N ALA A 84 -0.57 -21.17 2.71
CA ALA A 84 -0.68 -19.74 2.91
C ALA A 84 -1.28 -19.06 1.67
N LEU A 85 -0.75 -19.37 0.48
CA LEU A 85 -1.27 -18.83 -0.78
C LEU A 85 -2.74 -19.20 -1.01
N THR A 86 -3.11 -20.47 -0.76
CA THR A 86 -4.50 -20.93 -0.90
C THR A 86 -5.43 -20.19 0.07
N ASN A 87 -4.98 -19.94 1.30
CA ASN A 87 -5.75 -19.21 2.29
C ASN A 87 -5.91 -17.74 1.90
N GLU A 88 -4.84 -17.06 1.48
CA GLU A 88 -4.92 -15.66 1.02
C GLU A 88 -5.83 -15.52 -0.20
N ALA A 89 -5.75 -16.44 -1.17
CA ALA A 89 -6.64 -16.45 -2.32
C ALA A 89 -8.12 -16.60 -1.90
N ARG A 90 -8.41 -17.48 -0.94
CA ARG A 90 -9.76 -17.64 -0.39
C ARG A 90 -10.23 -16.36 0.31
N ASN A 91 -9.38 -15.78 1.16
CA ASN A 91 -9.68 -14.56 1.91
C ASN A 91 -10.09 -13.42 0.97
N VAL A 92 -9.35 -13.21 -0.13
CA VAL A 92 -9.67 -12.19 -1.14
C VAL A 92 -10.96 -12.50 -1.89
N ALA A 93 -11.17 -13.76 -2.30
CA ALA A 93 -12.34 -14.15 -3.07
C ALA A 93 -13.65 -13.98 -2.29
N THR A 94 -13.61 -14.20 -0.96
CA THR A 94 -14.80 -14.10 -0.09
C THR A 94 -14.91 -12.77 0.66
N ALA A 95 -13.98 -11.84 0.48
CA ALA A 95 -14.01 -10.55 1.16
C ALA A 95 -15.21 -9.71 0.69
N ALA A 96 -15.84 -9.01 1.64
CA ALA A 96 -16.84 -8.01 1.36
C ALA A 96 -16.30 -6.91 0.44
N ASP A 97 -17.19 -6.26 -0.30
CA ASP A 97 -16.78 -5.18 -1.18
C ASP A 97 -16.11 -4.05 -0.38
N GLY A 98 -14.98 -3.57 -0.91
CA GLY A 98 -14.12 -2.59 -0.25
C GLY A 98 -13.10 -3.16 0.74
N THR A 99 -13.17 -4.43 1.16
CA THR A 99 -12.26 -4.98 2.18
C THR A 99 -11.16 -5.89 1.65
N ARG A 100 -11.22 -6.30 0.38
CA ARG A 100 -10.26 -7.24 -0.27
C ARG A 100 -8.78 -6.96 0.06
N ASN A 101 -8.32 -5.71 -0.07
CA ASN A 101 -6.92 -5.34 0.19
C ASN A 101 -6.56 -5.34 1.68
N ALA A 102 -7.53 -5.13 2.58
CA ALA A 102 -7.32 -5.13 4.02
C ALA A 102 -7.32 -6.54 4.62
N THR A 103 -7.89 -7.53 3.91
CA THR A 103 -7.98 -8.92 4.35
C THR A 103 -6.71 -9.75 4.01
N LEU A 104 -5.75 -9.17 3.29
CA LEU A 104 -4.47 -9.81 2.99
C LEU A 104 -3.55 -9.79 4.23
N LEU A 105 -2.96 -10.96 4.56
CA LEU A 105 -1.99 -11.11 5.66
C LEU A 105 -0.53 -11.01 5.20
#